data_AF-A0A3D3UG26-F1
#
_entry.id   AF-A0A3D3UG26-F1
#
_cell.length_a   1.000
_cell.length_b   1.000
_cell.length_c   1.000
_cell.angle_alpha   90.00
_cell.angle_beta   90.00
_cell.angle_gamma   90.00
#
_symmetry.space_group_name_H-M   'P 1'
#
loop_
_entity.id
_entity.type
_entity.pdbx_description
1 polymer ?
#
loop_
_entity_poly.entity_id
_entity_poly.type
_entity_poly.pdbx_seq_one_letter_code
_entity_poly.pdbx_strand_id
1 'polypeptide(L)'
;MEEMSILVLAMSKLSTFRDIIDLWPSRAVFADDVGVSVETVHKWAARGTVRAEYFFSILIAARRRGFAVSAARLCRIAGEHRINEIQSAAITEIPVKRGAA
;
A
#
# COMPACT_ATOMS: atom_id res chain seq x y z
N MET A 1 6.02 -22.49 -27.46
CA MET A 1 5.88 -22.86 -26.04
C MET A 1 6.61 -21.78 -25.26
N GLU A 2 5.97 -20.62 -25.14
CA GLU A 2 6.65 -19.37 -24.78
C GLU A 2 5.69 -18.49 -23.96
N GLU A 3 5.06 -19.09 -22.95
CA GLU A 3 4.06 -18.43 -22.09
C GLU A 3 4.51 -18.41 -20.62
N MET A 4 5.74 -17.97 -20.37
CA MET A 4 6.27 -17.89 -19.01
C MET A 4 7.17 -16.67 -18.75
N SER A 5 7.02 -15.62 -19.57
CA SER A 5 7.87 -14.41 -19.45
C SER A 5 7.15 -13.15 -18.96
N ILE A 6 5.84 -13.20 -18.67
CA ILE A 6 5.12 -12.02 -18.16
C ILE A 6 5.12 -11.94 -16.62
N LEU A 7 5.26 -13.08 -15.91
CA LEU A 7 5.18 -13.11 -14.44
C LEU A 7 6.37 -12.44 -13.73
N VAL A 8 7.52 -12.27 -14.39
CA VAL A 8 8.74 -11.71 -13.76
C VAL A 8 8.79 -10.18 -13.77
N LEU A 9 8.15 -9.49 -14.73
CA LEU A 9 8.19 -8.02 -14.81
C LEU A 9 7.39 -7.31 -13.71
N ALA A 10 6.36 -7.97 -13.15
CA ALA A 10 5.57 -7.42 -12.05
C ALA A 10 6.30 -7.44 -10.68
N MET A 11 7.47 -8.09 -10.59
CA MET A 11 8.16 -8.26 -9.30
C MET A 11 8.88 -6.99 -8.81
N SER A 12 9.02 -5.96 -9.66
CA SER A 12 10.03 -4.91 -9.48
C SER A 12 9.53 -3.50 -9.10
N LYS A 13 8.22 -3.23 -8.93
CA LYS A 13 7.81 -1.87 -8.52
C LYS A 13 6.51 -1.70 -7.72
N LEU A 14 6.17 -2.69 -6.89
CA LEU A 14 5.13 -2.53 -5.86
C LEU A 14 5.65 -1.63 -4.72
N SER A 15 5.76 -0.33 -4.99
CA SER A 15 6.23 0.71 -4.07
C SER A 15 5.10 1.36 -3.28
N THR A 16 3.84 1.17 -3.67
CA THR A 16 2.68 1.78 -3.03
C THR A 16 1.51 0.80 -2.90
N PHE A 17 0.60 1.06 -1.96
CA PHE A 17 -0.63 0.27 -1.83
C PHE A 17 -1.51 0.35 -3.08
N ARG A 18 -1.40 1.43 -3.86
CA ARG A 18 -2.15 1.55 -5.12
C ARG A 18 -1.66 0.56 -6.16
N ASP A 19 -0.35 0.35 -6.28
CA ASP A 19 0.25 -0.64 -7.17
C ASP A 19 -0.22 -2.06 -6.79
N ILE A 20 -0.32 -2.33 -5.49
CA ILE A 20 -0.87 -3.60 -4.99
C ILE A 20 -2.33 -3.74 -5.42
N ILE A 21 -3.17 -2.74 -5.19
CA ILE A 21 -4.60 -2.79 -5.57
C ILE A 21 -4.78 -2.94 -7.10
N ASP A 22 -3.87 -2.38 -7.90
CA ASP A 22 -3.92 -2.44 -9.36
C ASP A 22 -3.62 -3.85 -9.93
N LEU A 23 -3.04 -4.74 -9.13
CA LEU A 23 -2.89 -6.16 -9.50
C LEU A 23 -4.24 -6.85 -9.74
N TRP A 24 -5.31 -6.33 -9.15
CA TRP A 24 -6.65 -6.84 -9.37
C TRP A 24 -7.29 -6.16 -10.59
N PRO A 25 -8.05 -6.92 -11.41
CA PRO A 25 -8.71 -6.38 -12.60
C PRO A 25 -9.73 -5.27 -12.28
N SER A 26 -10.23 -5.22 -11.04
CA SER A 26 -11.07 -4.13 -10.56
C SER A 26 -10.97 -3.99 -9.05
N ARG A 27 -11.13 -2.75 -8.57
CA ARG A 27 -11.16 -2.41 -7.13
C ARG A 27 -12.33 -3.09 -6.41
N ALA A 28 -13.44 -3.33 -7.10
CA ALA A 28 -14.58 -4.06 -6.56
C ALA A 28 -14.23 -5.52 -6.28
N VAL A 29 -13.44 -6.13 -7.16
CA VAL A 29 -12.97 -7.51 -7.02
C VAL A 29 -11.98 -7.63 -5.88
N PHE A 30 -11.07 -6.66 -5.72
CA PHE A 30 -10.19 -6.60 -4.54
C PHE A 30 -10.99 -6.44 -3.25
N ALA A 31 -12.01 -5.58 -3.25
CA ALA A 31 -12.87 -5.34 -2.10
C ALA A 31 -13.59 -6.63 -1.66
N ASP A 32 -14.13 -7.38 -2.61
CA ASP A 32 -14.77 -8.68 -2.40
C ASP A 32 -13.79 -9.72 -1.83
N ASP A 33 -12.60 -9.85 -2.44
CA ASP A 33 -11.57 -10.83 -2.03
C ASP A 33 -11.03 -10.56 -0.61
N VAL A 34 -10.91 -9.28 -0.24
CA VAL A 34 -10.44 -8.83 1.08
C VAL A 34 -11.57 -8.76 2.13
N GLY A 35 -12.83 -8.74 1.69
CA GLY A 35 -14.01 -8.64 2.55
C GLY A 35 -14.26 -7.22 3.08
N VAL A 36 -13.94 -6.20 2.29
CA VAL A 36 -14.14 -4.77 2.65
C VAL A 36 -15.02 -4.06 1.63
N SER A 37 -15.57 -2.91 2.00
CA SER A 37 -16.34 -2.09 1.06
C SER A 37 -15.44 -1.42 0.00
N VAL A 38 -15.97 -1.25 -1.21
CA VAL A 38 -15.26 -0.59 -2.33
C VAL A 38 -14.83 0.84 -1.96
N GLU A 39 -15.65 1.58 -1.22
CA GLU A 39 -15.30 2.91 -0.70
C GLU A 39 -14.04 2.89 0.17
N THR A 40 -13.87 1.86 0.99
CA THR A 40 -12.68 1.68 1.84
C THR A 40 -11.44 1.50 0.97
N VAL A 41 -11.53 0.71 -0.09
CA VAL A 41 -10.45 0.53 -1.07
C VAL A 41 -10.12 1.84 -1.79
N HIS A 42 -11.12 2.63 -2.18
CA HIS A 42 -10.90 3.96 -2.76
C HIS A 42 -10.18 4.90 -1.78
N LYS A 43 -10.59 4.91 -0.50
CA LYS A 43 -9.92 5.69 0.55
C LYS A 43 -8.48 5.23 0.74
N TRP A 44 -8.19 3.94 0.71
CA TRP A 44 -6.82 3.42 0.80
C TRP A 44 -5.96 3.80 -0.41
N ALA A 45 -6.52 3.73 -1.62
CA ALA A 45 -5.83 4.14 -2.84
C ALA A 45 -5.57 5.66 -2.89
N ALA A 46 -6.46 6.47 -2.31
CA ALA A 46 -6.32 7.92 -2.23
C ALA A 46 -5.33 8.34 -1.13
N ARG A 47 -5.41 7.71 0.05
CA ARG A 47 -4.52 7.98 1.18
C ARG A 47 -3.15 7.33 1.01
N GLY A 48 -3.02 6.30 0.16
CA GLY A 48 -1.78 5.57 -0.02
C GLY A 48 -1.35 4.77 1.22
N THR A 49 -2.29 4.44 2.11
CA THR A 49 -2.02 3.68 3.34
C THR A 49 -3.16 2.73 3.68
N VAL A 50 -2.83 1.60 4.31
CA VAL A 50 -3.76 0.57 4.75
C VAL A 50 -3.46 0.23 6.21
N ARG A 51 -4.50 0.04 7.02
CA ARG A 51 -4.34 -0.38 8.42
C ARG A 51 -3.81 -1.82 8.50
N ALA A 52 -2.93 -2.09 9.46
CA ALA A 52 -2.28 -3.39 9.63
C ALA A 52 -3.27 -4.56 9.83
N GLU A 53 -4.45 -4.29 10.39
CA GLU A 53 -5.51 -5.29 10.56
C GLU A 53 -5.97 -5.94 9.24
N TYR A 54 -5.85 -5.22 8.12
CA TYR A 54 -6.27 -5.73 6.81
C TYR A 54 -5.13 -6.43 6.05
N PHE A 55 -3.90 -6.40 6.56
CA PHE A 55 -2.77 -7.03 5.86
C PHE A 55 -2.97 -8.52 5.71
N PHE A 56 -3.53 -9.18 6.73
CA PHE A 56 -3.81 -10.60 6.66
C PHE A 56 -4.83 -10.93 5.57
N SER A 57 -5.94 -10.19 5.50
CA SER A 57 -6.95 -10.37 4.45
C SER A 57 -6.38 -10.14 3.06
N ILE A 58 -5.52 -9.13 2.88
CA ILE A 58 -4.84 -8.85 1.61
C ILE A 58 -3.90 -9.99 1.22
N LEU A 59 -3.15 -10.56 2.17
CA LEU A 59 -2.25 -11.69 1.90
C LEU A 59 -3.02 -12.94 1.50
N ILE A 60 -4.16 -13.22 2.14
CA ILE A 60 -5.03 -14.32 1.78
C ILE A 60 -5.59 -14.11 0.37
N ALA A 61 -6.14 -12.94 0.07
CA ALA A 61 -6.65 -12.61 -1.25
C ALA A 61 -5.57 -12.73 -2.35
N ALA A 62 -4.37 -12.21 -2.06
CA ALA A 62 -3.23 -12.31 -2.96
C ALA A 62 -2.83 -13.77 -3.19
N ARG A 63 -2.75 -14.58 -2.13
CA ARG A 63 -2.40 -16.00 -2.22
C ARG A 63 -3.45 -16.80 -2.98
N ARG A 64 -4.74 -16.50 -2.82
CA ARG A 64 -5.84 -17.17 -3.55
C ARG A 64 -5.75 -16.95 -5.06
N ARG A 65 -5.28 -15.77 -5.48
CA ARG A 65 -5.07 -15.44 -6.89
C ARG A 65 -3.67 -15.78 -7.43
N GLY A 66 -2.76 -16.25 -6.58
CA GLY A 66 -1.39 -16.59 -6.97
C GLY A 66 -0.46 -15.37 -7.10
N PHE A 67 -0.82 -14.22 -6.51
CA PHE A 67 0.05 -13.05 -6.49
C PHE A 67 1.14 -13.20 -5.42
N ALA A 68 2.39 -12.89 -5.79
CA ALA A 68 3.55 -12.92 -4.90
C ALA A 68 3.63 -11.68 -3.99
N VAL A 69 2.54 -11.35 -3.27
CA VAL A 69 2.53 -10.27 -2.27
C VAL A 69 3.06 -10.81 -0.95
N SER A 70 4.13 -10.19 -0.44
CA SER A 70 4.76 -10.58 0.83
C SER A 70 4.36 -9.65 1.97
N ALA A 71 4.17 -10.21 3.17
CA ALA A 71 3.89 -9.44 4.40
C ALA A 71 4.96 -8.38 4.67
N ALA A 72 6.23 -8.73 4.46
CA ALA A 72 7.36 -7.81 4.61
C ALA A 72 7.23 -6.57 3.70
N ARG A 73 6.67 -6.73 2.49
CA ARG A 73 6.46 -5.63 1.55
C ARG A 73 5.32 -4.71 2.01
N LEU A 74 4.20 -5.27 2.48
CA LEU A 74 3.10 -4.48 3.07
C LEU A 74 3.57 -3.67 4.29
N CYS A 75 4.32 -4.31 5.19
CA CYS A 75 4.89 -3.64 6.36
C CYS A 75 5.86 -2.51 5.97
N ARG A 76 6.69 -2.73 4.93
CA ARG A 76 7.62 -1.71 4.44
C ARG A 76 6.88 -0.48 3.92
N ILE A 77 5.88 -0.66 3.06
CA ILE A 77 5.11 0.45 2.47
C ILE A 77 4.37 1.23 3.57
N ALA A 78 3.79 0.53 4.56
CA ALA A 78 3.14 1.17 5.70
C ALA A 78 4.12 1.95 6.59
N GLY A 79 5.31 1.40 6.81
CA GLY A 79 6.39 2.07 7.55
C GLY A 79 6.88 3.33 6.85
N GLU A 80 7.13 3.25 5.54
CA GLU A 80 7.56 4.39 4.71
C GLU A 80 6.51 5.52 4.71
N HIS A 81 5.21 5.18 4.66
CA HIS A 81 4.14 6.16 4.78
C HIS A 81 4.13 6.86 6.15
N ARG A 82 4.33 6.11 7.25
CA ARG A 82 4.36 6.68 8.60
C ARG A 82 5.57 7.59 8.82
N ILE A 83 6.72 7.24 8.26
CA ILE A 83 7.93 8.09 8.31
C ILE A 83 7.66 9.41 7.57
N ASN A 84 7.02 9.37 6.40
CA ASN A 84 6.70 10.56 5.63
C ASN A 84 5.65 11.45 6.34
N GLU A 85 4.69 10.85 7.04
CA GLU A 85 3.70 11.54 7.87
C GLU A 85 4.37 12.22 9.08
N ILE A 86 5.29 11.53 9.76
CA ILE A 86 6.05 12.08 10.90
C ILE A 86 6.99 13.21 10.45
N GLN A 87 7.65 13.08 9.30
CA GLN A 87 8.49 14.15 8.74
C GLN A 87 7.67 15.36 8.33
N SER A 88 6.48 15.16 7.75
CA SER A 88 5.56 16.25 7.40
C SER A 88 5.04 16.98 8.64
N ALA A 89 4.79 16.26 9.73
CA ALA A 89 4.40 16.86 11.02
C ALA A 89 5.58 17.59 11.69
N ALA A 90 6.79 17.02 11.67
CA ALA A 90 7.98 17.60 12.30
C ALA A 90 8.44 18.93 11.66
N ILE A 91 8.15 19.15 10.37
CA ILE A 91 8.47 20.42 9.69
C ILE A 91 7.54 21.56 10.17
N THR A 92 6.36 21.27 10.72
CA THR A 92 5.40 22.29 11.13
C THR A 92 5.59 22.83 12.55
N GLU A 93 6.47 22.22 13.36
CA GLU A 93 6.64 22.57 14.79
C GLU A 93 8.04 23.09 15.18
N ILE A 94 8.82 23.67 14.26
CA ILE A 94 10.00 24.45 14.65
C ILE A 94 9.65 25.94 14.65
N PRO A 95 9.17 26.53 15.77
CA PRO A 95 9.15 27.98 15.90
C PRO A 95 10.61 28.44 15.98
N VAL A 96 11.13 28.98 14.88
CA VAL A 96 12.38 29.72 14.91
C VAL A 96 12.14 30.98 15.76
N LYS A 97 12.51 30.93 17.05
CA LYS A 97 12.62 32.14 17.85
C LYS A 97 13.73 32.98 17.23
N ARG A 98 13.37 33.91 16.34
CA ARG A 98 14.25 35.02 15.98
C ARG A 98 14.53 35.77 17.29
N GLY A 99 15.76 35.64 17.78
CA GLY A 99 16.23 36.39 18.92
C GLY A 99 16.05 37.88 18.66
N ALA A 100 15.37 38.56 19.58
CA ALA A 100 15.38 40.01 19.64
C ALA A 100 16.74 40.43 20.23
N ALA A 101 17.47 41.26 19.49
CA ALA A 101 18.62 42.02 19.95
C ALA A 101 18.40 43.47 19.52
#